data_AF-A0A0Q0XKP2-F1
#
_entry.id   AF-A0A0Q0XKP2-F1
#
_cell.length_a   1.000
_cell.length_b   1.000
_cell.length_c   1.000
_cell.angle_alpha   90.00
_cell.angle_beta   90.00
_cell.angle_gamma   90.00
#
_symmetry.space_group_name_H-M   'P 1'
#
loop_
_entity.id
_entity.type
_entity.pdbx_description
1 polymer ?
#
loop_
_entity_poly.entity_id
_entity_poly.type
_entity_poly.pdbx_seq_one_letter_code
_entity_poly.pdbx_strand_id
1 'polypeptide(L)'
;MKKIYTSLFLITFLLQPTIAQQMVLKKGTIIESLSINDSIAETFSLYLPKDFTTDKFWPLLLIMDLEGKPKQTISMFVQAAEKEGYVLAAPSVKDSISLTDNMVNTSNAFRKIIEILPIHKDRVYAGGIDSGARLASLVPIFIRNVNGVVSVNESMANTDLLNSKRTFHFIGIVGKRNFNYIEMLNLEKVLDRFRYPNQVLLDENDGKWPNQSYFKKALQLFTLAAMGRKFVAKDSSYIENAFKEDIAKVNRFKNSGRLLLAEQYMAEMMSIYSVHKNMDSLRQVQKELRKNKVFRGMKRAESAAFFKESLLKEDYQYYIEEDVITHNFNNLGWWNYQMAEIQKFISGVNPNEKEMGYRLLGYVNALAEDNIEIELSEPVIDEDALAFLYMLKTILEPDNFEFYLKIISLSSKNEDYGTALFYLEEALKKGFNDTDKLYGLEDTALLRITPKFNKLVSQYLKDARYEIIEE
;
A
#
# COMPACT_ATOMS: atom_id res chain seq x y z
N MET A 1 76.36 -37.89 -39.15
CA MET A 1 75.14 -38.75 -39.16
C MET A 1 74.13 -38.21 -38.16
N LYS A 2 72.95 -37.80 -38.64
CA LYS A 2 71.59 -37.93 -38.07
C LYS A 2 70.74 -36.71 -38.46
N LYS A 3 69.74 -36.99 -39.32
CA LYS A 3 68.66 -36.09 -39.73
C LYS A 3 67.69 -35.92 -38.56
N ILE A 4 67.25 -34.70 -38.29
CA ILE A 4 66.17 -34.41 -37.34
C ILE A 4 64.99 -33.89 -38.16
N TYR A 5 63.87 -34.60 -38.06
CA TYR A 5 62.62 -34.32 -38.76
C TYR A 5 61.83 -33.23 -38.03
N THR A 6 61.28 -32.33 -38.83
CA THR A 6 60.30 -31.29 -38.51
C THR A 6 58.96 -31.87 -38.07
N SER A 7 58.40 -31.38 -36.95
CA SER A 7 56.97 -31.49 -36.64
C SER A 7 56.40 -30.09 -36.42
N LEU A 8 55.53 -29.67 -37.34
CA LEU A 8 54.73 -28.44 -37.29
C LEU A 8 53.39 -28.79 -36.65
N PHE A 9 53.10 -28.26 -35.47
CA PHE A 9 51.81 -28.45 -34.78
C PHE A 9 50.85 -27.33 -35.20
N LEU A 10 49.82 -27.70 -35.97
CA LEU A 10 48.75 -26.79 -36.41
C LEU A 10 47.66 -26.77 -35.32
N ILE A 11 47.55 -25.67 -34.57
CA ILE A 11 46.48 -25.46 -33.58
C ILE A 11 45.25 -24.91 -34.31
N THR A 12 44.26 -25.76 -34.55
CA THR A 12 42.92 -25.36 -35.01
C THR A 12 42.11 -24.83 -33.82
N PHE A 13 41.89 -23.52 -33.77
CA PHE A 13 40.91 -22.90 -32.87
C PHE A 13 39.49 -23.26 -33.34
N LEU A 14 38.80 -24.10 -32.56
CA LEU A 14 37.36 -24.33 -32.69
C LEU A 14 36.62 -23.11 -32.15
N LEU A 15 36.14 -22.25 -33.05
CA LEU A 15 35.12 -21.24 -32.76
C LEU A 15 33.80 -21.99 -32.48
N GLN A 16 33.44 -22.13 -31.20
CA GLN A 16 32.08 -22.52 -30.84
C GLN A 16 31.16 -21.31 -30.99
N PRO A 17 30.07 -21.40 -31.76
CA PRO A 17 29.08 -20.34 -31.79
C PRO A 17 28.36 -20.31 -30.43
N THR A 18 28.52 -19.22 -29.69
CA THR A 18 27.66 -18.89 -28.57
C THR A 18 26.24 -18.71 -29.11
N ILE A 19 25.37 -19.69 -28.87
CA ILE A 19 23.94 -19.54 -29.14
C ILE A 19 23.42 -18.52 -28.12
N ALA A 20 23.22 -17.28 -28.57
CA ALA A 20 22.48 -16.30 -27.79
C ALA A 20 21.06 -16.85 -27.60
N GLN A 21 20.69 -17.12 -26.35
CA GLN A 21 19.36 -17.62 -26.01
C GLN A 21 18.34 -16.52 -26.36
N GLN A 22 17.51 -16.75 -27.38
CA GLN A 22 16.52 -15.78 -27.80
C GLN A 22 15.43 -15.69 -26.72
N MET A 23 15.41 -14.59 -25.97
CA MET A 23 14.42 -14.34 -24.93
C MET A 23 13.04 -14.18 -25.57
N VAL A 24 12.13 -15.12 -25.30
CA VAL A 24 10.75 -15.07 -25.79
C VAL A 24 9.85 -14.44 -24.72
N LEU A 25 9.42 -13.20 -24.95
CA LEU A 25 8.49 -12.50 -24.08
C LEU A 25 7.04 -12.80 -24.47
N LYS A 26 6.30 -13.47 -23.58
CA LYS A 26 4.88 -13.79 -23.78
C LYS A 26 3.97 -12.59 -23.44
N LYS A 27 3.04 -12.29 -24.34
CA LYS A 27 2.02 -11.24 -24.16
C LYS A 27 0.81 -11.76 -23.37
N GLY A 28 0.13 -10.89 -22.65
CA GLY A 28 -1.12 -11.21 -21.94
C GLY A 28 -0.95 -12.09 -20.70
N THR A 29 0.29 -12.29 -20.24
CA THR A 29 0.63 -13.10 -19.06
C THR A 29 1.71 -12.40 -18.25
N ILE A 30 1.67 -12.53 -16.92
CA ILE A 30 2.75 -12.04 -16.05
C ILE A 30 3.93 -12.99 -16.17
N ILE A 31 5.07 -12.48 -16.62
CA ILE A 31 6.36 -13.18 -16.67
C ILE A 31 7.10 -12.80 -15.39
N GLU A 32 7.45 -13.79 -14.58
CA GLU A 32 8.12 -13.57 -13.29
C GLU A 32 9.63 -13.79 -13.43
N SER A 33 10.41 -13.11 -12.59
CA SER A 33 11.84 -13.35 -12.38
C SER A 33 12.71 -13.25 -13.64
N LEU A 34 12.47 -12.26 -14.51
CA LEU A 34 13.36 -11.96 -15.63
C LEU A 34 14.68 -11.38 -15.13
N SER A 35 15.80 -12.01 -15.49
CA SER A 35 17.14 -11.58 -15.11
C SER A 35 17.51 -10.24 -15.76
N ILE A 36 18.10 -9.35 -14.96
CA ILE A 36 18.66 -8.08 -15.47
C ILE A 36 19.96 -8.37 -16.22
N ASN A 37 20.90 -9.05 -15.55
CA ASN A 37 22.21 -9.46 -16.06
C ASN A 37 22.50 -10.91 -15.65
N ASP A 38 23.35 -11.62 -16.41
CA ASP A 38 23.72 -13.01 -16.10
C ASP A 38 24.59 -13.15 -14.84
N SER A 39 25.19 -12.05 -14.37
CA SER A 39 26.17 -12.02 -13.27
C SER A 39 25.60 -11.58 -11.91
N ILE A 40 24.38 -11.04 -11.86
CA ILE A 40 23.75 -10.55 -10.63
C ILE A 40 22.35 -11.16 -10.53
N ALA A 41 22.00 -11.68 -9.35
CA ALA A 41 20.67 -12.24 -9.06
C ALA A 41 19.58 -11.16 -8.88
N GLU A 42 19.63 -10.09 -9.69
CA GLU A 42 18.58 -9.09 -9.75
C GLU A 42 17.57 -9.49 -10.84
N THR A 43 16.30 -9.48 -10.47
CA THR A 43 15.21 -9.84 -11.37
C THR A 43 14.08 -8.82 -11.35
N PHE A 44 13.23 -8.84 -12.38
CA PHE A 44 11.97 -8.11 -12.39
C PHE A 44 10.85 -8.96 -12.99
N SER A 45 9.62 -8.65 -12.64
CA SER A 45 8.43 -9.22 -13.29
C SER A 45 7.91 -8.27 -14.36
N LEU A 46 7.34 -8.82 -15.43
CA LEU A 46 6.90 -8.07 -16.61
C LEU A 46 5.52 -8.51 -17.08
N TYR A 47 4.68 -7.56 -17.45
CA TYR A 47 3.44 -7.79 -18.18
C TYR A 47 3.42 -6.95 -19.46
N LEU A 48 3.28 -7.63 -20.59
CA LEU A 48 3.06 -7.01 -21.89
C LEU A 48 1.57 -7.12 -22.26
N PRO A 49 0.88 -6.03 -22.61
CA PRO A 49 -0.48 -6.09 -23.10
C PRO A 49 -0.66 -7.07 -24.26
N LYS A 50 -1.86 -7.63 -24.43
CA LYS A 50 -2.15 -8.56 -25.53
C LYS A 50 -1.90 -7.95 -26.91
N ASP A 51 -2.19 -6.66 -27.06
CA ASP A 51 -1.97 -5.87 -28.28
C ASP A 51 -0.54 -5.29 -28.36
N PHE A 52 0.38 -5.74 -27.50
CA PHE A 52 1.77 -5.28 -27.52
C PHE A 52 2.43 -5.51 -28.88
N THR A 53 3.10 -4.49 -29.41
CA THR A 53 3.83 -4.52 -30.68
C THR A 53 5.13 -3.72 -30.58
N THR A 54 6.11 -4.07 -31.39
CA THR A 54 7.43 -3.42 -31.37
C THR A 54 7.55 -2.22 -32.32
N ASP A 55 6.50 -1.92 -33.09
CA ASP A 55 6.43 -0.84 -34.08
C ASP A 55 6.02 0.52 -33.50
N LYS A 56 5.64 0.57 -32.22
CA LYS A 56 5.29 1.79 -31.49
C LYS A 56 5.91 1.81 -30.10
N PHE A 57 5.98 3.00 -29.52
CA PHE A 57 6.45 3.19 -28.15
C PHE A 57 5.30 3.10 -27.14
N TRP A 58 5.53 2.39 -26.03
CA TRP A 58 4.54 2.11 -24.99
C TRP A 58 4.81 2.92 -23.72
N PRO A 59 3.77 3.36 -23.00
CA PRO A 59 3.95 3.83 -21.64
C PRO A 59 4.29 2.66 -20.69
N LEU A 60 5.03 2.97 -19.63
CA LEU A 60 5.48 2.00 -18.62
C LEU A 60 5.01 2.42 -17.23
N LEU A 61 4.44 1.49 -16.48
CA LEU A 61 4.23 1.61 -15.03
C LEU A 61 5.17 0.66 -14.29
N LEU A 62 6.09 1.22 -13.51
CA LEU A 62 6.94 0.50 -12.56
C LEU A 62 6.17 0.30 -11.25
N ILE A 63 5.86 -0.94 -10.89
CA ILE A 63 5.06 -1.31 -9.73
C ILE A 63 6.01 -1.71 -8.59
N MET A 64 5.98 -0.95 -7.50
CA MET A 64 6.75 -1.21 -6.29
C MET A 64 5.95 -2.12 -5.36
N ASP A 65 6.58 -3.18 -4.88
CA ASP A 65 5.95 -4.20 -4.05
C ASP A 65 6.92 -4.71 -2.99
N LEU A 66 6.89 -4.09 -1.80
CA LEU A 66 7.82 -4.40 -0.72
C LEU A 66 7.52 -5.73 -0.01
N GLU A 67 6.30 -6.27 -0.18
CA GLU A 67 5.88 -7.56 0.39
C GLU A 67 6.41 -8.79 -0.37
N GLY A 68 7.10 -8.60 -1.51
CA GLY A 68 7.64 -9.72 -2.30
C GLY A 68 6.58 -10.59 -2.99
N LYS A 69 5.42 -10.02 -3.32
CA LYS A 69 4.30 -10.61 -4.05
C LYS A 69 4.03 -9.88 -5.38
N PRO A 70 5.04 -9.70 -6.27
CA PRO A 70 4.91 -8.85 -7.45
C PRO A 70 3.82 -9.31 -8.42
N LYS A 71 3.56 -10.62 -8.50
CA LYS A 71 2.46 -11.17 -9.32
C LYS A 71 1.09 -10.68 -8.85
N GLN A 72 0.86 -10.68 -7.54
CA GLN A 72 -0.39 -10.22 -6.95
C GLN A 72 -0.57 -8.73 -7.25
N THR A 73 0.45 -7.92 -7.00
CA THR A 73 0.37 -6.47 -7.18
C THR A 73 0.26 -6.08 -8.66
N ILE A 74 1.01 -6.71 -9.58
CA ILE A 74 0.84 -6.53 -11.03
C ILE A 74 -0.58 -6.90 -11.46
N SER A 75 -1.14 -8.01 -10.95
CA SER A 75 -2.48 -8.48 -11.36
C SER A 75 -3.57 -7.44 -11.12
N MET A 76 -3.42 -6.57 -10.10
CA MET A 76 -4.36 -5.49 -9.82
C MET A 76 -4.39 -4.41 -10.89
N PHE A 77 -3.30 -4.24 -11.65
CA PHE A 77 -3.19 -3.26 -12.73
C PHE A 77 -3.45 -3.86 -14.11
N VAL A 78 -3.46 -5.19 -14.27
CA VAL A 78 -3.57 -5.85 -15.59
C VAL A 78 -4.80 -5.38 -16.38
N GLN A 79 -5.98 -5.30 -15.74
CA GLN A 79 -7.18 -4.87 -16.46
C GLN A 79 -7.09 -3.41 -16.93
N ALA A 80 -6.50 -2.54 -16.10
CA ALA A 80 -6.25 -1.15 -16.45
C ALA A 80 -5.24 -1.03 -17.59
N ALA A 81 -4.16 -1.82 -17.53
CA ALA A 81 -3.08 -1.86 -18.51
C ALA A 81 -3.56 -2.32 -19.89
N GLU A 82 -4.43 -3.33 -19.94
CA GLU A 82 -5.07 -3.78 -21.18
C GLU A 82 -5.96 -2.69 -21.80
N LYS A 83 -6.70 -1.93 -20.98
CA LYS A 83 -7.63 -0.90 -21.47
C LYS A 83 -6.92 0.38 -21.92
N GLU A 84 -5.86 0.77 -21.22
CA GLU A 84 -5.16 2.04 -21.44
C GLU A 84 -3.83 1.87 -22.19
N GLY A 85 -3.43 0.64 -22.48
CA GLY A 85 -2.24 0.28 -23.26
C GLY A 85 -0.93 0.54 -22.54
N TYR A 86 -0.72 -0.07 -21.37
CA TYR A 86 0.49 0.09 -20.55
C TYR A 86 1.29 -1.21 -20.41
N VAL A 87 2.61 -1.12 -20.55
CA VAL A 87 3.52 -2.15 -20.05
C VAL A 87 3.60 -2.00 -18.52
N LEU A 88 3.53 -3.11 -17.80
CA LEU A 88 3.74 -3.14 -16.36
C LEU A 88 5.03 -3.88 -16.07
N ALA A 89 5.81 -3.38 -15.12
CA ALA A 89 6.96 -4.11 -14.61
C ALA A 89 7.11 -3.92 -13.10
N ALA A 90 7.51 -4.94 -12.38
CA ALA A 90 7.81 -4.86 -10.96
C ALA A 90 9.28 -5.24 -10.70
N PRO A 91 10.15 -4.27 -10.40
CA PRO A 91 11.50 -4.56 -9.91
C PRO A 91 11.48 -5.37 -8.61
N SER A 92 12.49 -6.20 -8.39
CA SER A 92 12.68 -6.89 -7.11
C SER A 92 13.13 -5.92 -6.02
N VAL A 93 12.16 -5.39 -5.27
CA VAL A 93 12.35 -4.57 -4.06
C VAL A 93 11.91 -5.36 -2.82
N LYS A 94 12.46 -5.02 -1.66
CA LYS A 94 12.16 -5.68 -0.38
C LYS A 94 12.22 -4.68 0.76
N ASP A 95 11.36 -4.86 1.75
CA ASP A 95 11.38 -4.00 2.93
C ASP A 95 12.64 -4.17 3.78
N SER A 96 13.21 -5.38 3.79
CA SER A 96 14.39 -5.74 4.59
C SER A 96 15.74 -5.20 4.07
N ILE A 97 15.74 -4.38 3.02
CA ILE A 97 16.97 -3.78 2.47
C ILE A 97 16.88 -2.26 2.47
N SER A 98 18.02 -1.58 2.37
CA SER A 98 18.05 -0.13 2.44
C SER A 98 17.25 0.52 1.30
N LEU A 99 16.70 1.72 1.56
CA LEU A 99 16.05 2.52 0.54
C LEU A 99 16.95 2.74 -0.69
N THR A 100 18.25 2.94 -0.45
CA THR A 100 19.24 3.12 -1.53
C THR A 100 19.32 1.88 -2.42
N ASP A 101 19.39 0.69 -1.83
CA ASP A 101 19.45 -0.57 -2.59
C ASP A 101 18.15 -0.81 -3.36
N ASN A 102 16.99 -0.53 -2.74
CA ASN A 102 15.70 -0.57 -3.43
C ASN A 102 15.63 0.38 -4.64
N MET A 103 16.23 1.58 -4.54
CA MET A 103 16.32 2.52 -5.66
C MET A 103 17.32 2.08 -6.73
N VAL A 104 18.44 1.46 -6.35
CA VAL A 104 19.40 0.86 -7.30
C VAL A 104 18.75 -0.27 -8.08
N ASN A 105 18.08 -1.21 -7.41
CA ASN A 105 17.35 -2.31 -8.04
C ASN A 105 16.29 -1.79 -9.01
N THR A 106 15.51 -0.78 -8.59
CA THR A 106 14.53 -0.12 -9.45
C THR A 106 15.18 0.53 -10.67
N SER A 107 16.32 1.21 -10.51
CA SER A 107 17.05 1.85 -11.61
C SER A 107 17.61 0.85 -12.62
N ASN A 108 18.18 -0.26 -12.13
CA ASN A 108 18.73 -1.33 -12.96
C ASN A 108 17.62 -2.01 -13.77
N ALA A 109 16.50 -2.34 -13.12
CA ALA A 109 15.34 -2.94 -13.79
C ALA A 109 14.78 -1.99 -14.86
N PHE A 110 14.60 -0.71 -14.51
CA PHE A 110 14.12 0.30 -15.45
C PHE A 110 15.04 0.42 -16.67
N ARG A 111 16.37 0.48 -16.46
CA ARG A 111 17.35 0.56 -17.55
C ARG A 111 17.27 -0.66 -18.48
N LYS A 112 17.18 -1.86 -17.90
CA LYS A 112 17.03 -3.10 -18.67
C LYS A 112 15.76 -3.08 -19.50
N ILE A 113 14.62 -2.68 -18.92
CA ILE A 113 13.32 -2.64 -19.58
C ILE A 113 13.36 -1.72 -20.81
N ILE A 114 13.90 -0.50 -20.68
CA ILE A 114 13.97 0.45 -21.79
C ILE A 114 15.02 0.08 -22.86
N GLU A 115 15.96 -0.81 -22.53
CA GLU A 115 16.91 -1.38 -23.50
C GLU A 115 16.25 -2.44 -24.39
N ILE A 116 15.36 -3.26 -23.82
CA ILE A 116 14.77 -4.42 -24.53
C ILE A 116 13.36 -4.15 -25.09
N LEU A 117 12.67 -3.11 -24.63
CA LEU A 117 11.31 -2.75 -25.06
C LEU A 117 11.25 -1.31 -25.62
N PRO A 118 10.42 -1.04 -26.64
CA PRO A 118 10.16 0.31 -27.11
C PRO A 118 9.28 1.06 -26.11
N ILE A 119 9.89 1.63 -25.07
CA ILE A 119 9.20 2.45 -24.06
C ILE A 119 9.29 3.93 -24.41
N HIS A 120 8.17 4.63 -24.31
CA HIS A 120 8.11 6.07 -24.47
C HIS A 120 8.73 6.76 -23.25
N LYS A 121 9.91 7.35 -23.41
CA LYS A 121 10.70 7.94 -22.31
C LYS A 121 9.95 8.98 -21.44
N ASP A 122 9.03 9.74 -22.03
CA ASP A 122 8.24 10.75 -21.29
C ASP A 122 6.92 10.19 -20.69
N ARG A 123 6.69 8.88 -20.82
CA ARG A 123 5.51 8.16 -20.30
C ARG A 123 5.92 6.96 -19.44
N VAL A 124 6.89 7.20 -18.56
CA VAL A 124 7.29 6.26 -17.51
C VAL A 124 6.73 6.77 -16.19
N TYR A 125 6.10 5.88 -15.44
CA TYR A 125 5.45 6.19 -14.17
C TYR A 125 5.83 5.14 -13.14
N ALA A 126 5.70 5.47 -11.86
CA ALA A 126 5.77 4.52 -10.77
C ALA A 126 4.39 4.31 -10.15
N GLY A 127 4.16 3.18 -9.50
CA GLY A 127 2.96 2.97 -8.71
C GLY A 127 3.17 1.90 -7.66
N GLY A 128 2.28 1.86 -6.68
CA GLY A 128 2.34 0.88 -5.61
C GLY A 128 1.09 0.97 -4.74
N ILE A 129 1.02 0.10 -3.75
CA ILE A 129 -0.05 0.07 -2.77
C ILE A 129 0.58 0.00 -1.38
N ASP A 130 -0.03 0.70 -0.42
CA ASP A 130 0.44 0.78 0.96
C ASP A 130 1.95 1.14 1.01
N SER A 131 2.79 0.34 1.66
CA SER A 131 4.25 0.56 1.73
C SER A 131 4.92 0.65 0.34
N GLY A 132 4.43 -0.13 -0.64
CA GLY A 132 4.88 -0.03 -2.02
C GLY A 132 4.55 1.33 -2.66
N ALA A 133 3.41 1.93 -2.33
CA ALA A 133 3.05 3.27 -2.77
C ALA A 133 3.98 4.35 -2.16
N ARG A 134 4.34 4.19 -0.88
CA ARG A 134 5.35 5.02 -0.22
C ARG A 134 6.67 4.99 -0.98
N LEU A 135 7.17 3.80 -1.35
CA LEU A 135 8.38 3.65 -2.16
C LEU A 135 8.21 4.25 -3.57
N ALA A 136 7.07 3.99 -4.23
CA ALA A 136 6.78 4.49 -5.57
C ALA A 136 6.81 6.03 -5.65
N SER A 137 6.39 6.71 -4.57
CA SER A 137 6.43 8.17 -4.47
C SER A 137 7.84 8.76 -4.55
N LEU A 138 8.86 7.98 -4.20
CA LEU A 138 10.27 8.39 -4.21
C LEU A 138 10.95 8.16 -5.57
N VAL A 139 10.41 7.25 -6.39
CA VAL A 139 10.99 6.89 -7.69
C VAL A 139 11.25 8.10 -8.60
N PRO A 140 10.31 9.03 -8.86
CA PRO A 140 10.59 10.20 -9.70
C PRO A 140 11.54 11.23 -9.08
N ILE A 141 11.78 11.17 -7.76
CA ILE A 141 12.75 12.03 -7.07
C ILE A 141 14.17 11.53 -7.38
N PHE A 142 14.39 10.21 -7.30
CA PHE A 142 15.72 9.60 -7.46
C PHE A 142 16.04 9.15 -8.88
N ILE A 143 15.03 8.80 -9.69
CA ILE A 143 15.19 8.24 -11.04
C ILE A 143 14.64 9.22 -12.07
N ARG A 144 15.53 9.73 -12.93
CA ARG A 144 15.17 10.64 -14.02
C ARG A 144 14.24 9.95 -15.03
N ASN A 145 13.43 10.75 -15.70
CA ASN A 145 12.47 10.34 -16.73
C ASN A 145 11.25 9.54 -16.21
N VAL A 146 11.12 9.35 -14.90
CA VAL A 146 9.84 8.93 -14.30
C VAL A 146 9.00 10.18 -14.04
N ASN A 147 7.86 10.27 -14.74
CA ASN A 147 7.08 11.49 -14.90
C ASN A 147 5.77 11.50 -14.09
N GLY A 148 5.51 10.47 -13.29
CA GLY A 148 4.36 10.43 -12.39
C GLY A 148 4.31 9.20 -11.50
N VAL A 149 3.36 9.23 -10.56
CA VAL A 149 3.16 8.24 -9.49
C VAL A 149 1.67 7.90 -9.37
N VAL A 150 1.34 6.62 -9.23
CA VAL A 150 0.03 6.16 -8.74
C VAL A 150 0.22 5.62 -7.32
N SER A 151 -0.27 6.35 -6.33
CA SER A 151 -0.16 6.00 -4.92
C SER A 151 -1.50 5.49 -4.41
N VAL A 152 -1.59 4.22 -4.00
CA VAL A 152 -2.83 3.63 -3.47
C VAL A 152 -2.73 3.48 -1.97
N ASN A 153 -3.73 3.97 -1.24
CA ASN A 153 -3.89 3.88 0.22
C ASN A 153 -2.78 4.53 1.06
N GLU A 154 -1.83 5.21 0.43
CA GLU A 154 -0.68 5.78 1.10
C GLU A 154 -0.27 7.12 0.47
N SER A 155 0.17 8.05 1.32
CA SER A 155 0.67 9.36 0.94
C SER A 155 2.18 9.32 0.60
N MET A 156 2.78 10.47 0.32
CA MET A 156 4.22 10.56 0.09
C MET A 156 4.96 10.70 1.42
N ALA A 157 6.04 9.95 1.60
CA ALA A 157 6.78 9.89 2.86
C ALA A 157 7.31 11.25 3.34
N ASN A 158 7.91 12.05 2.45
CA ASN A 158 8.51 13.32 2.82
C ASN A 158 8.35 14.38 1.74
N THR A 159 7.60 15.45 2.07
CA THR A 159 7.35 16.58 1.16
C THR A 159 8.53 17.52 1.00
N ASP A 160 9.53 17.48 1.88
CA ASP A 160 10.75 18.29 1.78
C ASP A 160 11.65 17.86 0.61
N LEU A 161 11.44 16.64 0.11
CA LEU A 161 12.14 16.12 -1.07
C LEU A 161 11.59 16.70 -2.39
N LEU A 162 10.46 17.41 -2.35
CA LEU A 162 9.86 18.00 -3.55
C LEU A 162 10.71 19.14 -4.10
N ASN A 163 10.84 19.17 -5.42
CA ASN A 163 11.56 20.21 -6.15
C ASN A 163 10.66 20.85 -7.20
N SER A 164 10.34 22.13 -7.04
CA SER A 164 9.45 22.85 -7.99
C SER A 164 10.01 22.97 -9.41
N LYS A 165 11.32 22.72 -9.62
CA LYS A 165 11.95 22.68 -10.96
C LYS A 165 11.86 21.30 -11.61
N ARG A 166 11.48 20.26 -10.87
CA ARG A 166 11.37 18.88 -11.33
C ARG A 166 10.07 18.27 -10.83
N THR A 167 8.96 18.72 -11.42
CA THR A 167 7.65 18.23 -11.05
C THR A 167 7.32 16.92 -11.78
N PHE A 168 6.51 16.09 -11.13
CA PHE A 168 5.93 14.89 -11.70
C PHE A 168 4.43 14.87 -11.41
N HIS A 169 3.68 14.04 -12.13
CA HIS A 169 2.24 13.94 -11.95
C HIS A 169 1.90 12.93 -10.85
N PHE A 170 1.34 13.36 -9.73
CA PHE A 170 0.93 12.47 -8.64
C PHE A 170 -0.56 12.12 -8.70
N ILE A 171 -0.92 10.83 -8.67
CA ILE A 171 -2.31 10.38 -8.61
C ILE A 171 -2.47 9.54 -7.35
N GLY A 172 -3.21 10.05 -6.37
CA GLY A 172 -3.59 9.31 -5.17
C GLY A 172 -4.89 8.54 -5.37
N ILE A 173 -5.00 7.33 -4.83
CA ILE A 173 -6.25 6.57 -4.74
C ILE A 173 -6.44 6.19 -3.27
N VAL A 174 -7.54 6.63 -2.66
CA VAL A 174 -7.76 6.38 -1.23
C VAL A 174 -9.26 6.27 -0.91
N GLY A 175 -9.62 5.35 -0.03
CA GLY A 175 -10.99 5.25 0.49
C GLY A 175 -11.22 6.18 1.68
N LYS A 176 -12.46 6.66 1.88
CA LYS A 176 -12.76 7.59 2.99
C LYS A 176 -12.58 6.97 4.38
N ARG A 177 -12.56 5.64 4.48
CA ARG A 177 -12.32 4.91 5.74
C ARG A 177 -10.86 4.51 5.97
N ASN A 178 -9.99 4.72 4.97
CA ASN A 178 -8.56 4.47 5.12
C ASN A 178 -7.96 5.56 6.02
N PHE A 179 -7.10 5.17 6.96
CA PHE A 179 -6.54 6.08 7.96
C PHE A 179 -5.64 7.17 7.37
N ASN A 180 -5.11 6.97 6.15
CA ASN A 180 -4.32 7.94 5.36
C ASN A 180 -5.16 8.90 4.52
N TYR A 181 -6.50 8.86 4.63
CA TYR A 181 -7.39 9.71 3.82
C TYR A 181 -7.11 11.21 4.01
N ILE A 182 -6.96 11.67 5.25
CA ILE A 182 -6.74 13.09 5.55
C ILE A 182 -5.35 13.52 5.10
N GLU A 183 -4.35 12.66 5.29
CA GLU A 183 -2.96 12.81 4.89
C GLU A 183 -2.86 12.96 3.37
N MET A 184 -3.59 12.13 2.62
CA MET A 184 -3.69 12.25 1.16
C MET A 184 -4.31 13.58 0.71
N LEU A 185 -5.39 14.04 1.35
CA LEU A 185 -6.00 15.34 1.06
C LEU A 185 -5.09 16.52 1.43
N ASN A 186 -4.26 16.37 2.46
CA ASN A 186 -3.27 17.39 2.82
C ASN A 186 -2.11 17.41 1.82
N LEU A 187 -1.67 16.23 1.35
CA LEU A 187 -0.68 16.11 0.29
C LEU A 187 -1.15 16.81 -1.00
N GLU A 188 -2.42 16.65 -1.40
CA GLU A 188 -3.02 17.37 -2.54
C GLU A 188 -2.79 18.88 -2.43
N LYS A 189 -3.11 19.47 -1.27
CA LYS A 189 -2.91 20.92 -1.02
C LYS A 189 -1.44 21.34 -1.07
N VAL A 190 -0.54 20.49 -0.59
CA VAL A 190 0.90 20.73 -0.68
C VAL A 190 1.32 20.71 -2.15
N LEU A 191 0.97 19.68 -2.90
CA LEU A 191 1.29 19.54 -4.31
C LEU A 191 0.75 20.70 -5.16
N ASP A 192 -0.48 21.16 -4.90
CA ASP A 192 -1.07 22.35 -5.51
C ASP A 192 -0.23 23.60 -5.27
N ARG A 193 0.22 23.82 -4.02
CA ARG A 193 1.09 24.96 -3.65
C ARG A 193 2.42 24.92 -4.40
N PHE A 194 3.00 23.73 -4.56
CA PHE A 194 4.23 23.51 -5.31
C PHE A 194 4.02 23.39 -6.83
N ARG A 195 2.76 23.50 -7.31
CA ARG A 195 2.36 23.39 -8.73
C ARG A 195 2.70 22.03 -9.35
N TYR A 196 2.67 20.98 -8.54
CA TYR A 196 2.73 19.61 -9.01
C TYR A 196 1.37 19.23 -9.62
N PRO A 197 1.32 18.74 -10.87
CA PRO A 197 0.09 18.18 -11.42
C PRO A 197 -0.35 17.01 -10.54
N ASN A 198 -1.56 17.05 -10.02
CA ASN A 198 -2.00 16.03 -9.09
C ASN A 198 -3.51 15.78 -9.18
N GLN A 199 -3.93 14.56 -8.81
CA GLN A 199 -5.32 14.24 -8.55
C GLN A 199 -5.47 13.25 -7.38
N VAL A 200 -6.56 13.38 -6.63
CA VAL A 200 -6.98 12.38 -5.64
C VAL A 200 -8.27 11.70 -6.10
N LEU A 201 -8.21 10.38 -6.27
CA LEU A 201 -9.35 9.53 -6.60
C LEU A 201 -9.90 8.89 -5.33
N LEU A 202 -11.09 9.33 -4.92
CA LEU A 202 -11.77 8.77 -3.76
C LEU A 202 -12.49 7.48 -4.11
N ASP A 203 -12.01 6.36 -3.57
CA ASP A 203 -12.69 5.09 -3.70
C ASP A 203 -13.99 5.09 -2.88
N GLU A 204 -15.05 4.58 -3.52
CA GLU A 204 -16.38 4.47 -2.93
C GLU A 204 -16.56 3.17 -2.14
N ASN A 205 -15.62 2.22 -2.25
CA ASN A 205 -15.70 0.93 -1.58
C ASN A 205 -15.01 0.96 -0.22
N ASP A 206 -15.55 0.16 0.69
CA ASP A 206 -14.99 -0.06 2.03
C ASP A 206 -14.03 -1.28 2.06
N GLY A 207 -13.65 -1.81 0.90
CA GLY A 207 -12.77 -2.97 0.79
C GLY A 207 -11.29 -2.61 0.95
N LYS A 208 -10.46 -3.62 1.23
CA LYS A 208 -8.99 -3.46 1.34
C LYS A 208 -8.38 -2.90 0.04
N TRP A 209 -8.92 -3.29 -1.11
CA TRP A 209 -8.41 -2.91 -2.43
C TRP A 209 -9.37 -2.00 -3.18
N PRO A 210 -8.87 -0.98 -3.91
CA PRO A 210 -9.72 -0.17 -4.74
C PRO A 210 -10.40 -0.95 -5.85
N ASN A 211 -11.56 -0.46 -6.29
CA ASN A 211 -12.19 -0.99 -7.49
C ASN A 211 -11.27 -0.86 -8.72
N GLN A 212 -11.26 -1.87 -9.59
CA GLN A 212 -10.51 -1.89 -10.85
C GLN A 212 -10.74 -0.65 -11.73
N SER A 213 -11.90 -0.02 -11.64
CA SER A 213 -12.19 1.25 -12.33
C SER A 213 -11.28 2.42 -11.92
N TYR A 214 -10.77 2.46 -10.69
CA TYR A 214 -9.86 3.51 -10.23
C TYR A 214 -8.44 3.33 -10.79
N PHE A 215 -7.96 2.09 -10.91
CA PHE A 215 -6.71 1.80 -11.61
C PHE A 215 -6.78 2.19 -13.08
N LYS A 216 -7.88 1.84 -13.78
CA LYS A 216 -8.16 2.32 -15.15
C LYS A 216 -8.12 3.85 -15.19
N LYS A 217 -8.81 4.51 -14.25
CA LYS A 217 -8.90 5.97 -14.23
C LYS A 217 -7.54 6.63 -14.03
N ALA A 218 -6.69 6.11 -13.15
CA ALA A 218 -5.35 6.62 -12.94
C ALA A 218 -4.50 6.57 -14.22
N LEU A 219 -4.50 5.43 -14.94
CA LEU A 219 -3.77 5.31 -16.21
C LEU A 219 -4.36 6.20 -17.31
N GLN A 220 -5.69 6.36 -17.35
CA GLN A 220 -6.37 7.31 -18.24
C GLN A 220 -5.95 8.76 -17.95
N LEU A 221 -5.83 9.16 -16.68
CA LEU A 221 -5.38 10.51 -16.31
C LEU A 221 -3.95 10.80 -16.79
N PHE A 222 -3.04 9.84 -16.69
CA PHE A 222 -1.71 9.97 -17.30
C PHE A 222 -1.76 10.09 -18.82
N THR A 223 -2.63 9.33 -19.49
CA THR A 223 -2.82 9.43 -20.95
C THR A 223 -3.36 10.81 -21.35
N LEU A 224 -4.36 11.34 -20.63
CA LEU A 224 -4.90 12.69 -20.85
C LEU A 224 -3.84 13.77 -20.58
N ALA A 225 -3.03 13.62 -19.54
CA ALA A 225 -1.93 14.52 -19.23
C ALA A 225 -0.85 14.49 -20.33
N ALA A 226 -0.50 13.30 -20.84
CA ALA A 226 0.46 13.14 -21.93
C ALA A 226 -0.02 13.83 -23.23
N MET A 227 -1.31 13.74 -23.56
CA MET A 227 -1.90 14.49 -24.67
C MET A 227 -1.83 16.01 -24.43
N GLY A 228 -2.13 16.47 -23.21
CA GLY A 228 -2.07 17.89 -22.85
C GLY A 228 -0.66 18.48 -22.94
N ARG A 229 0.35 17.68 -22.59
CA ARG A 229 1.78 18.02 -22.71
C ARG A 229 2.37 17.77 -24.10
N LYS A 230 1.58 17.28 -25.06
CA LYS A 230 2.00 16.93 -26.42
C LYS A 230 3.08 15.84 -26.49
N PHE A 231 3.15 14.97 -25.47
CA PHE A 231 3.99 13.76 -25.53
C PHE A 231 3.40 12.75 -26.52
N VAL A 232 2.09 12.76 -26.70
CA VAL A 232 1.37 11.99 -27.71
C VAL A 232 0.38 12.89 -28.43
N ALA A 233 -0.02 12.47 -29.64
CA ALA A 233 -1.04 13.17 -30.41
C ALA A 233 -2.37 13.21 -29.64
N LYS A 234 -3.10 14.33 -29.80
CA LYS A 234 -4.42 14.49 -29.20
C LYS A 234 -5.42 13.57 -29.91
N ASP A 235 -6.07 12.70 -29.15
CA ASP A 235 -7.23 11.93 -29.62
C ASP A 235 -8.52 12.59 -29.11
N SER A 236 -9.18 13.34 -29.98
CA SER A 236 -10.40 14.08 -29.65
C SER A 236 -11.56 13.15 -29.27
N SER A 237 -11.65 11.97 -29.86
CA SER A 237 -12.71 10.99 -29.59
C SER A 237 -12.51 10.36 -28.21
N TYR A 238 -11.28 9.97 -27.88
CA TYR A 238 -10.92 9.47 -26.55
C TYR A 238 -11.20 10.51 -25.46
N ILE A 239 -10.77 11.76 -25.66
CA ILE A 239 -11.00 12.87 -24.71
C ILE A 239 -12.50 13.13 -24.52
N GLU A 240 -13.29 13.09 -25.60
CA GLU A 240 -14.74 13.28 -25.53
C GLU A 240 -15.41 12.17 -24.71
N ASN A 241 -15.04 10.91 -24.96
CA ASN A 241 -15.59 9.76 -24.25
C ASN A 241 -15.22 9.77 -22.77
N ALA A 242 -13.94 10.00 -22.43
CA ALA A 242 -13.49 10.11 -21.05
C ALA A 242 -14.22 11.24 -20.29
N PHE A 243 -14.39 12.40 -20.94
CA PHE A 243 -15.13 13.52 -20.35
C PHE A 243 -16.59 13.17 -20.09
N LYS A 244 -17.27 12.50 -21.04
CA LYS A 244 -18.67 12.05 -20.85
C LYS A 244 -18.80 11.05 -19.71
N GLU A 245 -17.88 10.10 -19.58
CA GLU A 245 -17.82 9.16 -18.45
C GLU A 245 -17.72 9.92 -17.11
N ASP A 246 -16.86 10.92 -17.04
CA ASP A 246 -16.67 11.72 -15.82
C ASP A 246 -17.88 12.58 -15.46
N ILE A 247 -18.52 13.22 -16.45
CA ILE A 247 -19.75 13.97 -16.27
C ILE A 247 -20.88 13.06 -15.77
N ALA A 248 -21.00 11.85 -16.32
CA ALA A 248 -21.97 10.87 -15.85
C ALA A 248 -21.73 10.49 -14.39
N LYS A 249 -20.47 10.31 -13.98
CA LYS A 249 -20.09 10.02 -12.59
C LYS A 249 -20.42 11.19 -11.65
N VAL A 250 -20.11 12.43 -12.03
CA VAL A 250 -20.50 13.65 -11.28
C VAL A 250 -22.01 13.72 -11.09
N ASN A 251 -22.78 13.51 -12.17
CA ASN A 251 -24.24 13.55 -12.10
C ASN A 251 -24.80 12.45 -11.20
N ARG A 252 -24.23 11.24 -11.25
CA ARG A 252 -24.58 10.16 -10.32
C ARG A 252 -24.35 10.54 -8.86
N PHE A 253 -23.23 11.21 -8.54
CA PHE A 253 -22.98 11.71 -7.19
C PHE A 253 -23.99 12.78 -6.77
N LYS A 254 -24.28 13.75 -7.64
CA LYS A 254 -25.28 14.79 -7.36
C LYS A 254 -26.68 14.19 -7.12
N ASN A 255 -27.11 13.28 -7.99
CA ASN A 255 -28.44 12.66 -7.93
C ASN A 255 -28.61 11.74 -6.71
N SER A 256 -27.51 11.17 -6.21
CA SER A 256 -27.50 10.37 -4.96
C SER A 256 -27.28 11.21 -3.69
N GLY A 257 -27.31 12.55 -3.78
CA GLY A 257 -27.09 13.43 -2.63
C GLY A 257 -25.66 13.44 -2.11
N ARG A 258 -24.72 12.79 -2.79
CA ARG A 258 -23.29 12.71 -2.43
C ARG A 258 -22.55 13.96 -2.93
N LEU A 259 -22.98 15.12 -2.43
CA LEU A 259 -22.57 16.43 -2.94
C LEU A 259 -21.09 16.73 -2.72
N LEU A 260 -20.48 16.27 -1.61
CA LEU A 260 -19.04 16.43 -1.35
C LEU A 260 -18.21 15.66 -2.39
N LEU A 261 -18.57 14.40 -2.67
CA LEU A 261 -17.92 13.60 -3.71
C LEU A 261 -18.11 14.19 -5.10
N ALA A 262 -19.31 14.70 -5.40
CA ALA A 262 -19.58 15.39 -6.66
C ALA A 262 -18.67 16.62 -6.85
N GLU A 263 -18.47 17.40 -5.79
CA GLU A 263 -17.66 18.61 -5.84
C GLU A 263 -16.17 18.31 -5.98
N GLN A 264 -15.66 17.37 -5.17
CA GLN A 264 -14.27 16.93 -5.22
C GLN A 264 -13.94 16.32 -6.59
N TYR A 265 -14.71 15.33 -7.05
CA TYR A 265 -14.47 14.68 -8.34
C TYR A 265 -14.57 15.66 -9.52
N MET A 266 -15.45 16.66 -9.43
CA MET A 266 -15.55 17.71 -10.44
C MET A 266 -14.32 18.62 -10.46
N ALA A 267 -13.73 18.93 -9.30
CA ALA A 267 -12.49 19.69 -9.20
C ALA A 267 -11.33 18.96 -9.87
N GLU A 268 -11.17 17.66 -9.57
CA GLU A 268 -10.15 16.79 -10.17
C GLU A 268 -10.29 16.71 -11.68
N MET A 269 -11.52 16.51 -12.16
CA MET A 269 -11.83 16.49 -13.57
C MET A 269 -11.45 17.84 -14.23
N MET A 270 -11.82 18.97 -13.64
CA MET A 270 -11.52 20.27 -14.24
C MET A 270 -10.02 20.54 -14.35
N SER A 271 -9.20 20.06 -13.41
CA SER A 271 -7.75 20.26 -13.46
C SER A 271 -7.16 19.57 -14.70
N ILE A 272 -7.59 18.34 -15.02
CA ILE A 272 -7.07 17.58 -16.16
C ILE A 272 -7.65 18.02 -17.53
N TYR A 273 -8.94 18.36 -17.62
CA TYR A 273 -9.56 18.71 -18.92
C TYR A 273 -9.40 20.17 -19.33
N SER A 274 -8.96 21.06 -18.44
CA SER A 274 -8.80 22.49 -18.73
C SER A 274 -7.91 22.80 -19.95
N VAL A 275 -6.91 21.97 -20.22
CA VAL A 275 -6.03 22.09 -21.39
C VAL A 275 -6.65 21.54 -22.68
N HIS A 276 -7.75 20.80 -22.55
CA HIS A 276 -8.40 20.08 -23.65
C HIS A 276 -9.72 20.71 -24.10
N LYS A 277 -10.44 21.34 -23.16
CA LYS A 277 -11.83 21.78 -23.29
C LYS A 277 -12.12 23.05 -22.46
N ASN A 278 -13.16 23.80 -22.85
CA ASN A 278 -13.68 24.90 -22.04
C ASN A 278 -14.46 24.33 -20.82
N MET A 279 -14.08 24.76 -19.61
CA MET A 279 -14.64 24.31 -18.33
C MET A 279 -15.63 25.30 -17.68
N ASP A 280 -16.01 26.40 -18.33
CA ASP A 280 -16.79 27.49 -17.73
C ASP A 280 -18.17 27.03 -17.24
N SER A 281 -18.86 26.19 -18.00
CA SER A 281 -20.15 25.61 -17.59
C SER A 281 -20.00 24.76 -16.32
N LEU A 282 -18.92 23.98 -16.21
CA LEU A 282 -18.64 23.17 -15.02
C LEU A 282 -18.26 24.04 -13.81
N ARG A 283 -17.46 25.09 -14.02
CA ARG A 283 -17.12 26.05 -12.97
C ARG A 283 -18.37 26.73 -12.40
N GLN A 284 -19.34 27.05 -13.26
CA GLN A 284 -20.61 27.61 -12.81
C GLN A 284 -21.41 26.60 -11.97
N VAL A 285 -21.50 25.34 -12.41
CA VAL A 285 -22.15 24.26 -11.64
C VAL A 285 -21.46 24.04 -10.28
N GLN A 286 -20.12 24.04 -10.24
CA GLN A 286 -19.37 23.92 -8.98
C GLN A 286 -19.64 25.12 -8.05
N LYS A 287 -19.67 26.33 -8.59
CA LYS A 287 -19.97 27.56 -7.83
C LYS A 287 -21.37 27.53 -7.22
N GLU A 288 -22.36 27.06 -7.97
CA GLU A 288 -23.74 26.89 -7.49
C GLU A 288 -23.82 25.81 -6.41
N LEU A 289 -23.13 24.67 -6.61
CA LEU A 289 -23.03 23.61 -5.61
C LEU A 289 -22.42 24.11 -4.30
N ARG A 290 -21.32 24.86 -4.36
CA ARG A 290 -20.64 25.43 -3.18
C ARG A 290 -21.50 26.46 -2.42
N LYS A 291 -22.44 27.14 -3.10
CA LYS A 291 -23.40 28.08 -2.46
C LYS A 291 -24.58 27.38 -1.79
N ASN A 292 -24.90 26.15 -2.22
CA ASN A 292 -26.00 25.37 -1.70
C ASN A 292 -25.90 25.20 -0.16
N LYS A 293 -27.01 25.44 0.54
CA LYS A 293 -27.06 25.39 2.02
C LYS A 293 -26.78 23.98 2.57
N VAL A 294 -27.27 22.94 1.89
CA VAL A 294 -27.03 21.53 2.25
C VAL A 294 -25.55 21.21 2.10
N PHE A 295 -24.94 21.56 0.96
CA PHE A 295 -23.50 21.37 0.74
C PHE A 295 -22.65 22.04 1.83
N ARG A 296 -22.93 23.31 2.17
CA ARG A 296 -22.22 24.02 3.25
C ARG A 296 -22.44 23.39 4.63
N GLY A 297 -23.60 22.78 4.86
CA GLY A 297 -23.85 21.96 6.05
C GLY A 297 -22.97 20.72 6.08
N MET A 298 -22.95 19.94 4.99
CA MET A 298 -22.12 18.75 4.84
C MET A 298 -20.64 19.08 5.02
N LYS A 299 -20.16 20.17 4.41
CA LYS A 299 -18.74 20.56 4.50
C LYS A 299 -18.34 20.94 5.93
N ARG A 300 -19.19 21.67 6.66
CA ARG A 300 -18.93 21.99 8.08
C ARG A 300 -18.91 20.74 8.95
N ALA A 301 -19.80 19.79 8.70
CA ALA A 301 -19.84 18.52 9.44
C ALA A 301 -18.59 17.66 9.16
N GLU A 302 -18.15 17.58 7.91
CA GLU A 302 -16.89 16.91 7.54
C GLU A 302 -15.69 17.58 8.22
N SER A 303 -15.59 18.91 8.19
CA SER A 303 -14.51 19.64 8.85
C SER A 303 -14.50 19.49 10.37
N ALA A 304 -15.68 19.43 11.01
CA ALA A 304 -15.77 19.16 12.45
C ALA A 304 -15.27 17.74 12.79
N ALA A 305 -15.61 16.74 11.97
CA ALA A 305 -15.09 15.38 12.14
C ALA A 305 -13.57 15.33 11.96
N PHE A 306 -13.02 15.99 10.93
CA PHE A 306 -11.57 16.04 10.72
C PHE A 306 -10.82 16.71 11.87
N PHE A 307 -11.37 17.79 12.43
CA PHE A 307 -10.76 18.45 13.59
C PHE A 307 -10.79 17.57 14.84
N LYS A 308 -11.90 16.87 15.08
CA LYS A 308 -11.97 15.90 16.18
C LYS A 308 -10.99 14.73 15.98
N GLU A 309 -10.88 14.24 14.75
CA GLU A 309 -9.95 13.18 14.40
C GLU A 309 -8.50 13.58 14.63
N SER A 310 -8.08 14.79 14.24
CA SER A 310 -6.70 15.24 14.45
C SER A 310 -6.34 15.30 15.93
N LEU A 311 -7.24 15.80 16.78
CA LEU A 311 -7.02 15.84 18.23
C LEU A 311 -6.86 14.43 18.82
N LEU A 312 -7.71 13.48 18.42
CA LEU A 312 -7.63 12.11 18.90
C LEU A 312 -6.37 11.39 18.38
N LYS A 313 -5.96 11.63 17.13
CA LYS A 313 -4.71 11.08 16.60
C LYS A 313 -3.49 11.61 17.35
N GLU A 314 -3.47 12.90 17.71
CA GLU A 314 -2.42 13.51 18.55
C GLU A 314 -2.38 12.85 19.94
N ASP A 315 -3.53 12.67 20.60
CA ASP A 315 -3.61 11.96 21.88
C ASP A 315 -3.08 10.52 21.74
N TYR A 316 -3.54 9.76 20.73
CA TYR A 316 -3.11 8.37 20.56
C TYR A 316 -1.61 8.24 20.29
N GLN A 317 -1.04 9.15 19.50
CA GLN A 317 0.40 9.17 19.27
C GLN A 317 1.18 9.47 20.54
N TYR A 318 0.75 10.46 21.32
CA TYR A 318 1.38 10.80 22.58
C TYR A 318 1.30 9.65 23.60
N TYR A 319 0.11 9.09 23.81
CA TYR A 319 -0.07 8.06 24.83
C TYR A 319 0.61 6.74 24.47
N ILE A 320 0.64 6.34 23.19
CA ILE A 320 1.33 5.08 22.85
C ILE A 320 2.83 5.22 23.08
N GLU A 321 3.42 6.37 22.71
CA GLU A 321 4.84 6.65 22.89
C GLU A 321 5.18 6.66 24.38
N GLU A 322 4.41 7.40 25.18
CA GLU A 322 4.62 7.45 26.64
C GLU A 322 4.43 6.08 27.31
N ASP A 323 3.38 5.34 26.94
CA ASP A 323 3.09 4.05 27.59
C ASP A 323 4.12 2.98 27.24
N VAL A 324 4.64 2.98 26.01
CA VAL A 324 5.70 2.08 25.57
C VAL A 324 7.01 2.40 26.30
N ILE A 325 7.41 3.67 26.33
CA ILE A 325 8.66 4.12 26.97
C ILE A 325 8.65 3.89 28.49
N THR A 326 7.49 4.01 29.13
CA THR A 326 7.35 3.92 30.60
C THR A 326 6.78 2.59 31.09
N HIS A 327 6.53 1.64 30.17
CA HIS A 327 5.89 0.35 30.44
C HIS A 327 4.58 0.49 31.23
N ASN A 328 3.74 1.45 30.83
CA ASN A 328 2.56 1.84 31.61
C ASN A 328 1.34 0.91 31.35
N PHE A 329 1.41 -0.32 31.85
CA PHE A 329 0.31 -1.30 31.74
C PHE A 329 -1.01 -0.81 32.35
N ASN A 330 -0.98 0.12 33.30
CA ASN A 330 -2.19 0.70 33.90
C ASN A 330 -3.03 1.48 32.88
N ASN A 331 -2.41 2.00 31.81
CA ASN A 331 -3.11 2.78 30.79
C ASN A 331 -3.87 1.91 29.77
N LEU A 332 -3.73 0.58 29.80
CA LEU A 332 -4.57 -0.33 29.00
C LEU A 332 -6.07 -0.14 29.29
N GLY A 333 -6.43 0.34 30.49
CA GLY A 333 -7.80 0.73 30.82
C GLY A 333 -8.30 1.94 30.00
N TRP A 334 -7.43 2.93 29.76
CA TRP A 334 -7.73 4.07 28.91
C TRP A 334 -7.85 3.65 27.43
N TRP A 335 -6.95 2.78 26.94
CA TRP A 335 -7.05 2.23 25.58
C TRP A 335 -8.34 1.45 25.35
N ASN A 336 -8.78 0.64 26.32
CA ASN A 336 -10.10 0.00 26.28
C ASN A 336 -11.24 1.01 26.18
N TYR A 337 -11.18 2.11 26.95
CA TYR A 337 -12.15 3.19 26.86
C TYR A 337 -12.14 3.86 25.47
N GLN A 338 -10.96 4.18 24.92
CA GLN A 338 -10.83 4.76 23.58
C GLN A 338 -11.38 3.83 22.50
N MET A 339 -11.12 2.53 22.61
CA MET A 339 -11.67 1.53 21.69
C MET A 339 -13.20 1.51 21.76
N ALA A 340 -13.79 1.64 22.95
CA ALA A 340 -15.25 1.77 23.11
C ALA A 340 -15.78 3.07 22.47
N GLU A 341 -15.09 4.20 22.60
CA GLU A 341 -15.45 5.46 21.93
C GLU A 341 -15.37 5.35 20.40
N ILE A 342 -14.32 4.72 19.88
CA ILE A 342 -14.18 4.43 18.45
C ILE A 342 -15.36 3.58 17.95
N GLN A 343 -15.74 2.53 18.69
CA GLN A 343 -16.89 1.70 18.32
C GLN A 343 -18.22 2.45 18.37
N LYS A 344 -18.38 3.42 19.29
CA LYS A 344 -19.55 4.33 19.28
C LYS A 344 -19.59 5.18 18.01
N PHE A 345 -18.45 5.66 17.51
CA PHE A 345 -18.40 6.37 16.23
C PHE A 345 -18.78 5.45 15.06
N ILE A 346 -18.21 4.24 15.00
CA ILE A 346 -18.44 3.27 13.91
C ILE A 346 -19.91 2.81 13.85
N SER A 347 -20.53 2.56 15.00
CA SER A 347 -21.93 2.13 15.12
C SER A 347 -22.93 3.29 15.06
N GLY A 348 -22.45 4.52 15.15
CA GLY A 348 -23.27 5.73 15.14
C GLY A 348 -23.97 6.01 13.80
N VAL A 349 -24.97 6.89 13.86
CA VAL A 349 -25.77 7.30 12.68
C VAL A 349 -25.14 8.43 11.87
N ASN A 350 -24.17 9.16 12.43
CA ASN A 350 -23.50 10.26 11.75
C ASN A 350 -22.45 9.70 10.78
N PRO A 351 -22.61 9.87 9.45
CA PRO A 351 -21.72 9.26 8.48
C PRO A 351 -20.28 9.76 8.58
N ASN A 352 -20.06 11.03 8.96
CA ASN A 352 -18.70 11.57 9.07
C ASN A 352 -17.97 11.02 10.30
N GLU A 353 -18.67 10.87 11.43
CA GLU A 353 -18.11 10.23 12.62
C GLU A 353 -17.88 8.74 12.39
N LYS A 354 -18.78 8.07 11.65
CA LYS A 354 -18.56 6.67 11.27
C LYS A 354 -17.31 6.48 10.44
N GLU A 355 -17.11 7.27 9.39
CA GLU A 355 -15.88 7.24 8.59
C GLU A 355 -14.65 7.57 9.45
N MET A 356 -14.72 8.58 10.33
CA MET A 356 -13.67 8.92 11.29
C MET A 356 -13.35 7.75 12.23
N GLY A 357 -14.35 7.04 12.76
CA GLY A 357 -14.16 5.90 13.63
C GLY A 357 -13.35 4.79 12.96
N TYR A 358 -13.64 4.47 11.70
CA TYR A 358 -12.84 3.52 10.92
C TYR A 358 -11.40 4.02 10.70
N ARG A 359 -11.21 5.31 10.42
CA ARG A 359 -9.87 5.90 10.25
C ARG A 359 -9.07 5.88 11.55
N LEU A 360 -9.69 6.22 12.68
CA LEU A 360 -9.06 6.16 14.00
C LEU A 360 -8.67 4.73 14.38
N LEU A 361 -9.55 3.76 14.10
CA LEU A 361 -9.23 2.33 14.32
C LEU A 361 -8.05 1.87 13.45
N GLY A 362 -8.04 2.24 12.16
CA GLY A 362 -6.92 1.93 11.28
C GLY A 362 -5.63 2.61 11.74
N TYR A 363 -5.71 3.87 12.17
CA TYR A 363 -4.59 4.65 12.64
C TYR A 363 -3.94 4.04 13.89
N VAL A 364 -4.72 3.77 14.94
CA VAL A 364 -4.17 3.21 16.19
C VAL A 364 -3.60 1.81 15.99
N ASN A 365 -4.19 1.01 15.07
CA ASN A 365 -3.63 -0.29 14.72
C ASN A 365 -2.29 -0.19 14.00
N ALA A 366 -2.20 0.67 12.98
CA ALA A 366 -0.94 0.91 12.27
C ALA A 366 0.13 1.46 13.22
N LEU A 367 -0.25 2.39 14.10
CA LEU A 367 0.65 2.97 15.09
C LEU A 367 1.20 1.92 16.08
N ALA A 368 0.37 0.99 16.55
CA ALA A 368 0.81 -0.10 17.41
C ALA A 368 1.70 -1.10 16.66
N GLU A 369 1.39 -1.40 15.39
CA GLU A 369 2.24 -2.26 14.53
C GLU A 369 3.60 -1.62 14.25
N ASP A 370 3.63 -0.33 13.90
CA ASP A 370 4.87 0.42 13.67
C ASP A 370 5.77 0.36 14.92
N ASN A 371 5.21 0.53 16.13
CA ASN A 371 5.98 0.41 17.37
C ASN A 371 6.47 -1.02 17.63
N ILE A 372 5.67 -2.05 17.32
CA ILE A 372 6.12 -3.45 17.41
C ILE A 372 7.30 -3.70 16.46
N GLU A 373 7.23 -3.20 15.23
CA GLU A 373 8.30 -3.35 14.24
C GLU A 373 9.57 -2.60 14.66
N ILE A 374 9.43 -1.40 15.23
CA ILE A 374 10.55 -0.63 15.79
C ILE A 374 11.23 -1.44 16.90
N GLU A 375 10.49 -1.90 17.91
CA GLU A 375 11.04 -2.67 19.03
C GLU A 375 11.72 -3.97 18.59
N LEU A 376 11.13 -4.68 17.62
CA LEU A 376 11.72 -5.90 17.06
C LEU A 376 12.98 -5.65 16.21
N SER A 377 13.18 -4.42 15.74
CA SER A 377 14.35 -4.03 14.95
C SER A 377 15.55 -3.60 15.80
N GLU A 378 15.34 -3.34 17.08
CA GLU A 378 16.39 -2.91 17.99
C GLU A 378 17.40 -4.04 18.30
N PRO A 379 18.69 -3.72 18.51
CA PRO A 379 19.70 -4.74 18.86
C PRO A 379 19.40 -5.47 20.18
N VAL A 380 18.74 -4.77 21.10
CA VAL A 380 18.28 -5.30 22.38
C VAL A 380 16.78 -5.05 22.44
N ILE A 381 16.01 -6.13 22.41
CA ILE A 381 14.55 -6.08 22.42
C ILE A 381 14.07 -5.72 23.83
N ASP A 382 13.23 -4.70 23.93
CA ASP A 382 12.47 -4.41 25.15
C ASP A 382 11.21 -5.29 25.20
N GLU A 383 11.28 -6.36 25.99
CA GLU A 383 10.20 -7.33 26.10
C GLU A 383 8.98 -6.79 26.86
N ASP A 384 9.16 -5.82 27.76
CA ASP A 384 8.04 -5.20 28.48
C ASP A 384 7.26 -4.26 27.55
N ALA A 385 7.96 -3.52 26.69
CA ALA A 385 7.36 -2.74 25.61
C ALA A 385 6.57 -3.63 24.64
N LEU A 386 7.16 -4.74 24.18
CA LEU A 386 6.47 -5.72 23.33
C LEU A 386 5.27 -6.35 24.03
N ALA A 387 5.38 -6.67 25.32
CA ALA A 387 4.27 -7.19 26.09
C ALA A 387 3.11 -6.18 26.11
N PHE A 388 3.37 -4.91 26.43
CA PHE A 388 2.37 -3.85 26.40
C PHE A 388 1.71 -3.73 25.01
N LEU A 389 2.52 -3.71 23.94
CA LEU A 389 2.02 -3.57 22.57
C LEU A 389 1.17 -4.77 22.13
N TYR A 390 1.58 -6.00 22.43
CA TYR A 390 0.76 -7.18 22.14
C TYR A 390 -0.54 -7.19 22.95
N MET A 391 -0.50 -6.80 24.24
CA MET A 391 -1.71 -6.61 25.04
C MET A 391 -2.63 -5.55 24.43
N LEU A 392 -2.09 -4.42 24.00
CA LEU A 392 -2.84 -3.37 23.30
C LEU A 392 -3.46 -3.92 22.00
N LYS A 393 -2.71 -4.69 21.21
CA LYS A 393 -3.26 -5.30 19.98
C LYS A 393 -4.41 -6.27 20.25
N THR A 394 -4.47 -6.95 21.41
CA THR A 394 -5.66 -7.75 21.78
C THR A 394 -6.90 -6.90 22.04
N ILE A 395 -6.73 -5.63 22.42
CA ILE A 395 -7.82 -4.65 22.58
C ILE A 395 -8.27 -4.12 21.21
N LEU A 396 -7.30 -3.79 20.35
CA LEU A 396 -7.54 -3.18 19.04
C LEU A 396 -8.08 -4.18 18.00
N GLU A 397 -7.61 -5.43 18.05
CA GLU A 397 -8.00 -6.54 17.18
C GLU A 397 -8.38 -7.78 17.99
N PRO A 398 -9.54 -7.76 18.68
CA PRO A 398 -9.92 -8.84 19.58
C PRO A 398 -10.14 -10.18 18.88
N ASP A 399 -10.42 -10.19 17.58
CA ASP A 399 -10.65 -11.40 16.78
C ASP A 399 -9.36 -11.92 16.11
N ASN A 400 -8.24 -11.20 16.26
CA ASN A 400 -6.95 -11.61 15.73
C ASN A 400 -6.15 -12.38 16.80
N PHE A 401 -6.33 -13.70 16.81
CA PHE A 401 -5.70 -14.57 17.80
C PHE A 401 -4.17 -14.63 17.72
N GLU A 402 -3.53 -14.11 16.66
CA GLU A 402 -2.07 -14.00 16.58
C GLU A 402 -1.50 -13.20 17.76
N PHE A 403 -2.12 -12.07 18.10
CA PHE A 403 -1.62 -11.22 19.19
C PHE A 403 -1.80 -11.84 20.56
N TYR A 404 -2.85 -12.64 20.76
CA TYR A 404 -3.03 -13.45 21.97
C TYR A 404 -1.92 -14.49 22.08
N LEU A 405 -1.60 -15.19 21.00
CA LEU A 405 -0.52 -16.18 21.00
C LEU A 405 0.85 -15.53 21.22
N LYS A 406 1.09 -14.33 20.67
CA LYS A 406 2.32 -13.56 20.90
C LYS A 406 2.50 -13.20 22.37
N ILE A 407 1.47 -12.67 23.04
CA ILE A 407 1.57 -12.35 24.47
C ILE A 407 1.66 -13.61 25.35
N ILE A 408 0.98 -14.71 25.00
CA ILE A 408 1.10 -15.99 25.71
C ILE A 408 2.54 -16.52 25.63
N SER A 409 3.14 -16.50 24.43
CA SER A 409 4.52 -16.93 24.19
C SER A 409 5.50 -16.08 25.02
N LEU A 410 5.40 -14.76 24.90
CA LEU A 410 6.30 -13.81 25.58
C LEU A 410 6.19 -13.91 27.11
N SER A 411 4.97 -13.98 27.64
CA SER A 411 4.75 -14.13 29.09
C SER A 411 5.26 -15.47 29.60
N SER A 412 5.11 -16.55 28.81
CA SER A 412 5.61 -17.89 29.17
C SER A 412 7.13 -17.94 29.20
N LYS A 413 7.80 -17.26 28.25
CA LYS A 413 9.25 -17.10 28.20
C LYS A 413 9.79 -16.47 29.48
N ASN A 414 9.04 -15.51 30.03
CA ASN A 414 9.40 -14.77 31.25
C ASN A 414 8.83 -15.39 32.54
N GLU A 415 8.34 -16.64 32.46
CA GLU A 415 7.73 -17.39 33.57
C GLU A 415 6.51 -16.70 34.21
N ASP A 416 5.95 -15.66 33.57
CA ASP A 416 4.67 -15.05 33.94
C ASP A 416 3.51 -15.89 33.40
N TYR A 417 3.36 -17.08 33.99
CA TYR A 417 2.26 -17.98 33.66
C TYR A 417 0.90 -17.41 34.05
N GLY A 418 0.84 -16.44 34.96
CA GLY A 418 -0.42 -15.76 35.31
C GLY A 418 -1.00 -15.03 34.11
N THR A 419 -0.19 -14.17 33.50
CA THR A 419 -0.56 -13.42 32.29
C THR A 419 -0.78 -14.34 31.09
N ALA A 420 0.08 -15.36 30.91
CA ALA A 420 -0.09 -16.32 29.82
C ALA A 420 -1.42 -17.09 29.92
N LEU A 421 -1.80 -17.56 31.11
CA LEU A 421 -3.06 -18.26 31.33
C LEU A 421 -4.27 -17.33 31.14
N PHE A 422 -4.17 -16.07 31.57
CA PHE A 422 -5.23 -15.08 31.36
C PHE A 422 -5.52 -14.87 29.87
N TYR A 423 -4.49 -14.58 29.06
CA TYR A 423 -4.69 -14.36 27.63
C TYR A 423 -5.08 -15.63 26.86
N LEU A 424 -4.65 -16.81 27.32
CA LEU A 424 -5.17 -18.07 26.80
C LEU A 424 -6.68 -18.19 27.04
N GLU A 425 -7.14 -17.93 28.27
CA GLU A 425 -8.56 -18.01 28.58
C GLU A 425 -9.38 -17.00 27.76
N GLU A 426 -8.90 -15.77 27.60
CA GLU A 426 -9.57 -14.75 26.79
C GLU A 426 -9.65 -15.13 25.30
N ALA A 427 -8.58 -15.70 24.73
CA ALA A 427 -8.60 -16.22 23.35
C ALA A 427 -9.63 -17.37 23.20
N LEU A 428 -9.65 -18.31 24.15
CA LEU A 428 -10.59 -19.44 24.15
C LEU A 428 -12.06 -18.97 24.29
N LYS A 429 -12.34 -18.00 25.17
CA LYS A 429 -13.68 -17.38 25.30
C LYS A 429 -14.15 -16.73 24.01
N LYS A 430 -13.22 -16.19 23.23
CA LYS A 430 -13.48 -15.55 21.92
C LYS A 430 -13.56 -16.55 20.75
N GLY A 431 -13.34 -17.84 21.01
CA GLY A 431 -13.55 -18.90 20.04
C GLY A 431 -12.29 -19.41 19.34
N PHE A 432 -11.10 -19.09 19.84
CA PHE A 432 -9.87 -19.73 19.37
C PHE A 432 -9.94 -21.25 19.61
N ASN A 433 -9.67 -22.05 18.58
CA ASN A 433 -9.82 -23.51 18.62
C ASN A 433 -8.71 -24.31 17.91
N ASP A 434 -7.65 -23.65 17.46
CA ASP A 434 -6.52 -24.30 16.78
C ASP A 434 -5.56 -24.92 17.81
N THR A 435 -5.80 -26.20 18.13
CA THR A 435 -5.01 -26.95 19.10
C THR A 435 -3.57 -27.16 18.63
N ASP A 436 -3.36 -27.44 17.35
CA ASP A 436 -2.03 -27.67 16.79
C ASP A 436 -1.15 -26.43 16.94
N LYS A 437 -1.72 -25.25 16.66
CA LYS A 437 -1.03 -23.99 16.86
C LYS A 437 -0.75 -23.69 18.34
N LEU A 438 -1.70 -23.99 19.23
CA LEU A 438 -1.52 -23.78 20.67
C LEU A 438 -0.42 -24.68 21.25
N TYR A 439 -0.41 -25.97 20.91
CA TYR A 439 0.62 -26.90 21.36
C TYR A 439 1.94 -26.77 20.56
N GLY A 440 1.92 -26.06 19.42
CA GLY A 440 3.11 -25.70 18.66
C GLY A 440 3.76 -24.39 19.10
N LEU A 441 3.14 -23.64 20.02
CA LEU A 441 3.59 -22.30 20.39
C LEU A 441 4.96 -22.33 21.08
N GLU A 442 5.88 -21.51 20.58
CA GLU A 442 7.24 -21.35 21.12
C GLU A 442 7.21 -20.88 22.59
N ASP A 443 8.27 -21.17 23.35
CA ASP A 443 8.45 -20.78 24.76
C ASP A 443 7.36 -21.22 25.77
N THR A 444 6.40 -22.04 25.36
CA THR A 444 5.28 -22.49 26.22
C THR A 444 5.44 -23.90 26.81
N ALA A 445 6.59 -24.56 26.65
CA ALA A 445 6.75 -25.97 27.03
C ALA A 445 6.42 -26.22 28.52
N LEU A 446 6.93 -25.35 29.41
CA LEU A 446 6.68 -25.43 30.85
C LEU A 446 5.26 -25.00 31.23
N LEU A 447 4.69 -23.99 30.56
CA LEU A 447 3.29 -23.61 30.77
C LEU A 447 2.34 -24.79 30.50
N ARG A 448 2.58 -25.53 29.40
CA ARG A 448 1.70 -26.60 28.93
C ARG A 448 1.60 -27.81 29.85
N ILE A 449 2.61 -28.03 30.70
CA ILE A 449 2.57 -29.12 31.70
C ILE A 449 1.89 -28.71 33.00
N THR A 450 1.55 -27.42 33.18
CA THR A 450 0.88 -26.97 34.40
C THR A 450 -0.56 -27.51 34.49
N PRO A 451 -1.05 -27.87 35.69
CA PRO A 451 -2.44 -28.30 35.87
C PRO A 451 -3.45 -27.24 35.43
N LYS A 452 -3.14 -25.95 35.64
CA LYS A 452 -4.00 -24.83 35.26
C LYS A 452 -4.18 -24.73 33.75
N PHE A 453 -3.11 -24.87 32.97
CA PHE A 453 -3.19 -24.88 31.51
C PHE A 453 -4.09 -26.01 31.02
N ASN A 454 -3.84 -27.24 31.48
CA ASN A 454 -4.60 -28.41 31.04
C ASN A 454 -6.08 -28.32 31.45
N LYS A 455 -6.38 -27.75 32.61
CA LYS A 455 -7.75 -27.46 33.04
C LYS A 455 -8.45 -26.48 32.10
N LEU A 456 -7.81 -25.37 31.72
CA LEU A 456 -8.37 -24.41 30.76
C LEU A 456 -8.61 -25.06 29.39
N VAL A 457 -7.61 -25.76 28.85
CA VAL A 457 -7.75 -26.42 27.54
C VAL A 457 -8.85 -27.48 27.56
N SER A 458 -8.93 -28.29 28.63
CA SER A 458 -10.00 -29.28 28.77
C SER A 458 -11.38 -28.63 28.86
N GLN A 459 -11.51 -27.49 29.53
CA GLN A 459 -12.78 -26.78 29.70
C GLN A 459 -13.34 -26.24 28.37
N TYR A 460 -12.47 -25.69 27.51
CA TYR A 460 -12.91 -25.00 26.29
C TYR A 460 -12.76 -25.86 25.02
N LEU A 461 -11.71 -26.69 24.91
CA LEU A 461 -11.41 -27.46 23.69
C LEU A 461 -11.71 -28.96 23.83
N LYS A 462 -11.95 -29.46 25.05
CA LYS A 462 -12.19 -30.89 25.35
C LYS A 462 -11.05 -31.82 24.89
N ASP A 463 -9.84 -31.30 24.73
CA ASP A 463 -8.66 -31.99 24.17
C ASP A 463 -7.37 -31.62 24.92
N ALA A 464 -7.35 -31.85 26.25
CA ALA A 464 -6.14 -31.67 27.06
C ALA A 464 -5.18 -32.85 26.84
N ARG A 465 -3.92 -32.59 26.48
CA ARG A 465 -2.90 -33.62 26.20
C ARG A 465 -2.29 -34.25 27.45
N TYR A 466 -2.38 -33.59 28.61
CA TYR A 466 -1.86 -34.09 29.88
C TYR A 466 -2.97 -34.28 30.91
N GLU A 467 -2.89 -35.35 31.70
CA GLU A 467 -3.85 -35.65 32.77
C GLU A 467 -3.81 -34.56 33.86
N ILE A 468 -4.99 -34.15 34.33
CA ILE A 468 -5.12 -33.22 35.46
C ILE A 468 -4.87 -34.02 36.73
N ILE A 469 -3.69 -33.87 37.34
CA ILE A 469 -3.41 -34.38 38.68
C ILE A 469 -3.92 -33.34 39.67
N GLU A 470 -5.01 -33.64 40.38
CA GLU A 470 -5.49 -32.81 41.49
C GLU A 470 -4.52 -32.94 42.68
N GLU A 471 -4.02 -31.80 43.18
CA GLU A 471 -3.30 -31.71 44.46
C GLU A 471 -4.27 -31.66 45.65
#